data_AF-A0A922XCH1-F1
#
_entry.id   AF-A0A922XCH1-F1
#
_cell.length_a   1.000
_cell.length_b   1.000
_cell.length_c   1.000
_cell.angle_alpha   90.00
_cell.angle_beta   90.00
_cell.angle_gamma   90.00
#
_symmetry.space_group_name_H-M   'P 1'
#
loop_
_entity.id
_entity.type
_entity.pdbx_description
1 polymer ?
#
loop_
_entity_poly.entity_id
_entity_poly.type
_entity_poly.pdbx_seq_one_letter_code
_entity_poly.pdbx_strand_id
1 'polypeptide(L)'
;MRITMLIATAASLLAWQPATATEPNENFESATLLGPGVLTVSDELRQPSDTLLGTRGLFDDIQFVDDDGSPVGNGFASGIADVPTNSGSISFAVTGYTDESFSGAHDQLGTYEVFVQPYDFFGDAIDGFTVTQTMQPSVVDEFDFFDADWIGGSYDVYIDNLVEFEGFADIDFYTFTGLTAGASFTAETLDPSSSGVDTLLGWFSAGGALLESDDSGGSGALNALIDGVVPANGQLTFAVTGPTDTLFEGEHQSRGAYDLKLTLGGGVDYAADFNNDGKVNSLDLVAWKTAFGATPVGDADNDNDSDGADFLVWQRQFGSGVASVAAATAVPEPATGALLFSAVMGVTAIGRLRQPPR
;
A
#
# COMPACT_ATOMS: atom_id res chain seq x y z
N MET A 1 -63.79 -34.55 0.57
CA MET A 1 -62.47 -34.66 1.24
C MET A 1 -61.53 -33.71 0.51
N ARG A 2 -61.18 -32.58 1.13
CA ARG A 2 -60.38 -31.52 0.50
C ARG A 2 -58.90 -31.95 0.51
N ILE A 3 -58.27 -31.96 -0.67
CA ILE A 3 -56.82 -32.13 -0.81
C ILE A 3 -56.21 -30.75 -0.65
N THR A 4 -55.55 -30.52 0.48
CA THR A 4 -54.78 -29.29 0.73
C THR A 4 -53.42 -29.46 0.07
N MET A 5 -53.17 -28.69 -0.98
CA MET A 5 -51.88 -28.62 -1.69
C MET A 5 -50.96 -27.70 -0.87
N LEU A 6 -49.92 -28.28 -0.25
CA LEU A 6 -48.84 -27.50 0.37
C LEU A 6 -47.98 -26.93 -0.77
N ILE A 7 -48.07 -25.62 -1.00
CA ILE A 7 -47.09 -24.90 -1.83
C ILE A 7 -45.91 -24.60 -0.90
N ALA A 8 -44.84 -25.36 -1.04
CA ALA A 8 -43.55 -24.99 -0.47
C ALA A 8 -42.94 -23.92 -1.38
N THR A 9 -43.02 -22.66 -0.98
CA THR A 9 -42.19 -21.59 -1.55
C THR A 9 -40.76 -21.81 -1.08
N ALA A 10 -39.92 -22.35 -1.97
CA ALA A 10 -38.48 -22.33 -1.77
C ALA A 10 -38.00 -20.87 -1.89
N ALA A 11 -37.72 -20.23 -0.75
CA ALA A 11 -36.91 -19.03 -0.73
C ALA A 11 -35.46 -19.47 -0.98
N SER A 12 -34.96 -19.27 -2.19
CA SER A 12 -33.54 -19.32 -2.48
C SER A 12 -32.85 -18.23 -1.66
N LEU A 13 -32.10 -18.61 -0.62
CA LEU A 13 -31.10 -17.73 -0.04
C LEU A 13 -30.06 -17.47 -1.14
N LEU A 14 -30.11 -16.30 -1.78
CA LEU A 14 -28.92 -15.77 -2.44
C LEU A 14 -27.96 -15.42 -1.30
N ALA A 15 -26.90 -16.21 -1.13
CA ALA A 15 -25.73 -15.72 -0.42
C ALA A 15 -25.25 -14.47 -1.18
N TRP A 16 -25.22 -13.32 -0.51
CA TRP A 16 -24.51 -12.16 -1.02
C TRP A 16 -23.04 -12.55 -1.11
N GLN A 17 -22.55 -12.79 -2.33
CA GLN A 17 -21.13 -12.86 -2.56
C GLN A 17 -20.58 -11.44 -2.65
N PRO A 18 -19.36 -11.21 -2.13
CA PRO A 18 -18.68 -9.94 -2.31
C PRO A 18 -18.54 -9.61 -3.80
N ALA A 19 -18.45 -8.31 -4.11
CA ALA A 19 -18.04 -7.90 -5.45
C ALA A 19 -16.59 -8.35 -5.69
N THR A 20 -16.22 -8.61 -6.92
CA THR A 20 -14.81 -8.82 -7.31
C THR A 20 -14.36 -7.60 -8.10
N ALA A 21 -13.20 -7.04 -7.78
CA ALA A 21 -12.61 -6.00 -8.61
C ALA A 21 -12.07 -6.58 -9.92
N THR A 22 -11.80 -5.70 -10.87
CA THR A 22 -11.18 -6.05 -12.14
C THR A 22 -10.02 -5.13 -12.36
N GLU A 23 -8.85 -5.72 -12.54
CA GLU A 23 -7.62 -5.01 -12.80
C GLU A 23 -7.66 -4.22 -14.12
N PRO A 24 -6.94 -3.09 -14.22
CA PRO A 24 -6.08 -2.51 -13.18
C PRO A 24 -6.84 -1.59 -12.20
N ASN A 25 -6.56 -1.70 -10.89
CA ASN A 25 -6.98 -0.73 -9.86
C ASN A 25 -5.81 -0.05 -9.13
N GLU A 26 -4.64 -0.01 -9.77
CA GLU A 26 -3.34 0.33 -9.15
C GLU A 26 -3.11 1.80 -8.75
N ASN A 27 -4.10 2.67 -8.90
CA ASN A 27 -3.98 4.07 -8.47
C ASN A 27 -5.33 4.73 -8.21
N PHE A 28 -5.27 5.92 -7.60
CA PHE A 28 -6.45 6.71 -7.26
C PHE A 28 -7.35 7.04 -8.47
N GLU A 29 -6.79 7.22 -9.68
CA GLU A 29 -7.55 7.55 -10.88
C GLU A 29 -8.23 6.32 -11.51
N SER A 30 -7.64 5.13 -11.34
CA SER A 30 -8.17 3.85 -11.82
C SER A 30 -9.03 3.10 -10.79
N ALA A 31 -9.22 3.66 -9.59
CA ALA A 31 -9.94 3.02 -8.50
C ALA A 31 -11.27 2.34 -8.93
N THR A 32 -11.45 1.08 -8.55
CA THR A 32 -12.67 0.31 -8.83
C THR A 32 -13.88 1.00 -8.18
N LEU A 33 -14.85 1.40 -8.99
CA LEU A 33 -16.07 2.06 -8.52
C LEU A 33 -17.11 1.03 -8.03
N LEU A 34 -17.32 1.00 -6.71
CA LEU A 34 -18.31 0.15 -6.07
C LEU A 34 -19.65 0.89 -5.96
N GLY A 35 -20.65 0.38 -6.67
CA GLY A 35 -21.98 0.99 -6.76
C GLY A 35 -22.74 1.00 -5.41
N PRO A 36 -23.82 1.80 -5.32
CA PRO A 36 -24.61 1.90 -4.09
C PRO A 36 -25.08 0.53 -3.57
N GLY A 37 -24.83 0.25 -2.29
CA GLY A 37 -25.22 -0.99 -1.62
C GLY A 37 -24.18 -2.12 -1.68
N VAL A 38 -23.10 -1.96 -2.47
CA VAL A 38 -21.92 -2.83 -2.37
C VAL A 38 -21.11 -2.40 -1.15
N LEU A 39 -20.92 -3.32 -0.22
CA LEU A 39 -20.24 -3.08 1.07
C LEU A 39 -19.08 -4.05 1.31
N THR A 40 -18.79 -4.93 0.36
CA THR A 40 -17.66 -5.85 0.44
C THR A 40 -17.16 -6.11 -0.96
N VAL A 41 -15.84 -5.99 -1.13
CA VAL A 41 -15.12 -6.35 -2.35
C VAL A 41 -14.02 -7.33 -1.97
N SER A 42 -13.84 -8.36 -2.79
CA SER A 42 -12.75 -9.33 -2.69
C SER A 42 -11.76 -9.05 -3.80
N ASP A 43 -10.48 -9.18 -3.46
CA ASP A 43 -9.38 -9.13 -4.41
C ASP A 43 -8.15 -9.89 -3.87
N GLU A 44 -7.03 -9.81 -4.55
CA GLU A 44 -5.78 -10.47 -4.17
C GLU A 44 -4.59 -9.53 -4.33
N LEU A 45 -3.83 -9.33 -3.25
CA LEU A 45 -2.50 -8.74 -3.37
C LEU A 45 -1.60 -9.76 -4.06
N ARG A 46 -1.15 -9.44 -5.27
CA ARG A 46 -0.15 -10.19 -6.01
C ARG A 46 1.18 -9.45 -5.90
N GLN A 47 2.22 -10.10 -6.36
CA GLN A 47 3.55 -9.54 -6.35
C GLN A 47 4.29 -10.01 -7.60
N PRO A 48 4.99 -9.11 -8.29
CA PRO A 48 5.98 -9.45 -9.30
C PRO A 48 6.92 -10.57 -8.83
N SER A 49 7.44 -11.35 -9.76
CA SER A 49 8.48 -12.33 -9.43
C SER A 49 9.75 -11.61 -8.98
N ASP A 50 10.28 -12.00 -7.83
CA ASP A 50 11.61 -11.58 -7.37
C ASP A 50 12.67 -12.39 -8.11
N THR A 51 13.41 -11.74 -9.00
CA THR A 51 14.30 -12.44 -9.93
C THR A 51 15.72 -12.51 -9.37
N LEU A 52 16.46 -13.52 -9.82
CA LEU A 52 17.89 -13.62 -9.62
C LEU A 52 18.53 -13.95 -10.97
N LEU A 53 19.40 -13.05 -11.43
CA LEU A 53 20.08 -13.16 -12.71
C LEU A 53 21.53 -13.60 -12.50
N GLY A 54 22.00 -14.52 -13.33
CA GLY A 54 23.37 -15.02 -13.29
C GLY A 54 23.98 -15.16 -14.69
N THR A 55 25.12 -14.52 -14.95
CA THR A 55 25.79 -14.62 -16.26
C THR A 55 26.65 -15.88 -16.36
N ARG A 56 26.60 -16.58 -17.50
CA ARG A 56 27.39 -17.78 -17.74
C ARG A 56 28.77 -17.45 -18.33
N GLY A 57 29.80 -18.03 -17.73
CA GLY A 57 31.18 -17.97 -18.20
C GLY A 57 31.49 -18.97 -19.32
N LEU A 58 32.74 -18.98 -19.78
CA LEU A 58 33.22 -19.91 -20.81
C LEU A 58 33.10 -21.39 -20.41
N PHE A 59 33.08 -21.70 -19.11
CA PHE A 59 32.93 -23.06 -18.60
C PHE A 59 31.53 -23.34 -18.05
N ASP A 60 30.54 -22.52 -18.42
CA ASP A 60 29.14 -22.63 -17.97
C ASP A 60 28.94 -22.34 -16.46
N ASP A 61 29.98 -21.82 -15.81
CA ASP A 61 29.95 -21.35 -14.44
C ASP A 61 29.26 -19.98 -14.33
N ILE A 62 28.50 -19.77 -13.25
CA ILE A 62 27.94 -18.45 -12.93
C ILE A 62 29.08 -17.52 -12.51
N GLN A 63 29.22 -16.36 -13.16
CA GLN A 63 30.31 -15.40 -12.92
C GLN A 63 29.88 -14.15 -12.16
N PHE A 64 28.76 -13.56 -12.57
CA PHE A 64 28.15 -12.41 -11.95
C PHE A 64 26.72 -12.76 -11.57
N VAL A 65 26.27 -12.28 -10.44
CA VAL A 65 24.93 -12.50 -9.90
C VAL A 65 24.39 -11.17 -9.39
N ASP A 66 23.12 -10.93 -9.64
CA ASP A 66 22.39 -9.76 -9.19
C ASP A 66 20.92 -10.14 -8.96
N ASP A 67 20.29 -9.58 -7.93
CA ASP A 67 18.89 -9.77 -7.57
C ASP A 67 18.05 -8.49 -7.81
N ASP A 68 18.57 -7.30 -7.47
CA ASP A 68 17.79 -6.05 -7.42
C ASP A 68 18.31 -4.89 -8.30
N GLY A 69 19.31 -5.13 -9.15
CA GLY A 69 20.04 -4.10 -9.89
C GLY A 69 19.36 -3.57 -11.15
N SER A 70 18.16 -4.05 -11.52
CA SER A 70 17.49 -3.62 -12.75
C SER A 70 17.01 -2.16 -12.67
N PRO A 71 17.27 -1.34 -13.70
CA PRO A 71 16.74 0.02 -13.80
C PRO A 71 15.27 0.08 -14.26
N VAL A 72 14.67 -1.05 -14.63
CA VAL A 72 13.32 -1.11 -15.25
C VAL A 72 12.31 -1.98 -14.47
N GLY A 73 12.66 -2.44 -13.26
CA GLY A 73 11.74 -3.18 -12.39
C GLY A 73 11.36 -2.43 -11.11
N ASN A 74 10.84 -3.16 -10.13
CA ASN A 74 10.38 -2.65 -8.83
C ASN A 74 11.41 -2.77 -7.69
N GLY A 75 12.71 -2.80 -8.00
CA GLY A 75 13.75 -3.05 -6.99
C GLY A 75 13.84 -4.50 -6.50
N PHE A 76 13.08 -5.43 -7.10
CA PHE A 76 13.26 -6.89 -6.97
C PHE A 76 13.56 -7.56 -8.32
N ALA A 77 13.83 -6.74 -9.34
CA ALA A 77 14.21 -7.22 -10.66
C ALA A 77 15.71 -7.06 -10.84
N SER A 78 16.32 -8.04 -11.49
CA SER A 78 17.77 -8.13 -11.58
C SER A 78 18.33 -7.48 -12.84
N GLY A 79 19.53 -6.96 -12.75
CA GLY A 79 20.21 -6.29 -13.85
C GLY A 79 21.72 -6.39 -13.75
N ILE A 80 22.38 -6.79 -14.83
CA ILE A 80 23.84 -6.83 -14.91
C ILE A 80 24.29 -6.10 -16.17
N ALA A 81 25.20 -5.14 -16.00
CA ALA A 81 25.77 -4.35 -17.08
C ALA A 81 27.23 -4.72 -17.36
N ASP A 82 27.73 -4.32 -18.53
CA ASP A 82 29.13 -4.46 -18.95
C ASP A 82 29.67 -5.90 -18.93
N VAL A 83 28.82 -6.89 -19.20
CA VAL A 83 29.23 -8.30 -19.20
C VAL A 83 30.01 -8.61 -20.47
N PRO A 84 31.25 -9.13 -20.40
CA PRO A 84 31.99 -9.49 -21.60
C PRO A 84 31.30 -10.60 -22.38
N THR A 85 31.21 -10.44 -23.70
CA THR A 85 30.78 -11.52 -24.60
C THR A 85 31.82 -12.63 -24.65
N ASN A 86 31.38 -13.86 -24.87
CA ASN A 86 32.28 -15.00 -25.02
C ASN A 86 32.41 -15.40 -26.50
N SER A 87 33.31 -14.74 -27.23
CA SER A 87 33.50 -14.98 -28.67
C SER A 87 32.21 -14.83 -29.49
N GLY A 88 31.41 -13.82 -29.17
CA GLY A 88 30.14 -13.54 -29.83
C GLY A 88 28.93 -14.21 -29.17
N SER A 89 29.14 -15.04 -28.14
CA SER A 89 28.07 -15.60 -27.33
C SER A 89 27.68 -14.70 -26.17
N ILE A 90 26.38 -14.60 -25.93
CA ILE A 90 25.75 -14.07 -24.71
C ILE A 90 25.03 -15.25 -24.07
N SER A 91 25.31 -15.50 -22.78
CA SER A 91 24.70 -16.61 -22.05
C SER A 91 24.47 -16.23 -20.60
N PHE A 92 23.25 -16.43 -20.12
CA PHE A 92 22.83 -16.12 -18.75
C PHE A 92 21.62 -16.95 -18.35
N ALA A 93 21.38 -17.02 -17.04
CA ALA A 93 20.29 -17.73 -16.43
C ALA A 93 19.45 -16.79 -15.56
N VAL A 94 18.15 -16.99 -15.54
CA VAL A 94 17.22 -16.31 -14.63
C VAL A 94 16.51 -17.36 -13.78
N THR A 95 16.52 -17.17 -12.46
CA THR A 95 15.81 -17.99 -11.47
C THR A 95 15.08 -17.07 -10.49
N GLY A 96 14.31 -17.62 -9.55
CA GLY A 96 13.72 -16.84 -8.47
C GLY A 96 14.67 -16.67 -7.28
N TYR A 97 14.67 -15.51 -6.64
CA TYR A 97 15.33 -15.32 -5.35
C TYR A 97 14.69 -16.25 -4.29
N THR A 98 15.44 -16.95 -3.41
CA THR A 98 16.87 -16.89 -3.09
C THR A 98 17.71 -18.01 -3.76
N ASP A 99 17.40 -18.49 -4.96
CA ASP A 99 18.12 -19.62 -5.58
C ASP A 99 19.54 -19.26 -6.07
N GLU A 100 20.43 -18.88 -5.15
CA GLU A 100 21.83 -18.52 -5.41
C GLU A 100 22.63 -19.64 -6.08
N SER A 101 22.11 -20.87 -6.03
CA SER A 101 22.72 -22.04 -6.65
C SER A 101 22.33 -22.23 -8.12
N PHE A 102 21.33 -21.50 -8.61
CA PHE A 102 20.72 -21.69 -9.94
C PHE A 102 20.37 -23.17 -10.18
N SER A 103 19.71 -23.79 -9.20
CA SER A 103 19.30 -25.21 -9.26
C SER A 103 17.80 -25.40 -9.40
N GLY A 104 17.03 -24.32 -9.43
CA GLY A 104 15.58 -24.31 -9.35
C GLY A 104 15.11 -24.45 -7.90
N ALA A 105 15.83 -23.89 -6.92
CA ALA A 105 15.44 -23.96 -5.51
C ALA A 105 14.65 -22.72 -5.06
N HIS A 106 13.58 -22.37 -5.80
CA HIS A 106 12.70 -21.22 -5.54
C HIS A 106 11.23 -21.56 -5.80
N ASP A 107 10.33 -20.72 -5.29
CA ASP A 107 8.88 -20.79 -5.45
C ASP A 107 8.26 -19.60 -6.21
N GLN A 108 9.11 -18.68 -6.70
CA GLN A 108 8.69 -17.52 -7.48
C GLN A 108 7.93 -17.93 -8.77
N LEU A 109 6.96 -17.11 -9.13
CA LEU A 109 6.07 -17.25 -10.28
C LEU A 109 5.74 -15.85 -10.82
N GLY A 110 5.71 -15.69 -12.13
CA GLY A 110 5.30 -14.44 -12.78
C GLY A 110 5.89 -14.30 -14.16
N THR A 111 5.32 -13.41 -14.98
CA THR A 111 5.91 -13.06 -16.28
C THR A 111 6.87 -11.90 -16.12
N TYR A 112 8.03 -12.03 -16.77
CA TYR A 112 9.06 -11.01 -16.84
C TYR A 112 9.53 -10.81 -18.28
N GLU A 113 10.08 -9.64 -18.57
CA GLU A 113 10.71 -9.33 -19.84
C GLU A 113 12.20 -9.08 -19.64
N VAL A 114 13.01 -9.77 -20.44
CA VAL A 114 14.46 -9.61 -20.46
C VAL A 114 14.82 -8.64 -21.56
N PHE A 115 15.56 -7.59 -21.24
CA PHE A 115 16.16 -6.65 -22.18
C PHE A 115 17.63 -6.96 -22.33
N VAL A 116 18.08 -7.25 -23.55
CA VAL A 116 19.51 -7.50 -23.84
C VAL A 116 20.02 -6.45 -24.81
N GLN A 117 21.10 -5.77 -24.42
CA GLN A 117 21.73 -4.71 -25.19
C GLN A 117 23.21 -5.06 -25.45
N PRO A 118 23.55 -5.63 -26.61
CA PRO A 118 24.94 -5.87 -26.99
C PRO A 118 25.64 -4.58 -27.45
N TYR A 119 26.93 -4.48 -27.13
CA TYR A 119 27.84 -3.42 -27.54
C TYR A 119 29.05 -4.01 -28.27
N ASP A 120 29.62 -3.27 -29.21
CA ASP A 120 30.89 -3.66 -29.83
C ASP A 120 32.10 -3.40 -28.91
N PHE A 121 33.30 -3.69 -29.40
CA PHE A 121 34.55 -3.45 -28.66
C PHE A 121 34.80 -1.97 -28.32
N PHE A 122 34.17 -1.03 -29.01
CA PHE A 122 34.27 0.40 -28.75
C PHE A 122 33.21 0.91 -27.75
N GLY A 123 32.29 0.04 -27.33
CA GLY A 123 31.17 0.39 -26.45
C GLY A 123 30.00 1.02 -27.19
N ASP A 124 29.94 0.90 -28.52
CA ASP A 124 28.80 1.36 -29.31
C ASP A 124 27.72 0.27 -29.32
N ALA A 125 26.46 0.64 -29.06
CA ALA A 125 25.32 -0.26 -29.15
C ALA A 125 25.14 -0.76 -30.59
N ILE A 126 25.11 -2.08 -30.78
CA ILE A 126 25.08 -2.71 -32.12
C ILE A 126 23.82 -3.53 -32.41
N ASP A 127 23.10 -3.95 -31.39
CA ASP A 127 21.82 -4.66 -31.50
C ASP A 127 20.93 -4.32 -30.30
N GLY A 128 19.74 -4.87 -30.18
CA GLY A 128 18.91 -4.76 -28.99
C GLY A 128 17.63 -5.53 -29.16
N PHE A 129 17.32 -6.41 -28.20
CA PHE A 129 16.15 -7.26 -28.27
C PHE A 129 15.59 -7.55 -26.89
N THR A 130 14.32 -7.98 -26.88
CA THR A 130 13.65 -8.40 -25.65
C THR A 130 13.11 -9.83 -25.78
N VAL A 131 12.99 -10.51 -24.64
CA VAL A 131 12.37 -11.83 -24.54
C VAL A 131 11.44 -11.83 -23.34
N THR A 132 10.15 -12.04 -23.59
CA THR A 132 9.17 -12.29 -22.53
C THR A 132 9.21 -13.76 -22.13
N GLN A 133 9.25 -14.04 -20.83
CA GLN A 133 9.26 -15.37 -20.27
C GLN A 133 8.40 -15.44 -19.01
N THR A 134 7.86 -16.62 -18.69
CA THR A 134 7.13 -16.84 -17.44
C THR A 134 7.96 -17.70 -16.51
N MET A 135 8.41 -17.11 -15.40
CA MET A 135 9.08 -17.81 -14.31
C MET A 135 8.14 -18.86 -13.73
N GLN A 136 8.63 -20.08 -13.51
CA GLN A 136 7.88 -21.16 -12.86
C GLN A 136 8.61 -21.61 -11.60
N PRO A 137 7.88 -22.00 -10.54
CA PRO A 137 8.50 -22.57 -9.36
C PRO A 137 9.42 -23.74 -9.71
N SER A 138 10.60 -23.70 -9.12
CA SER A 138 11.66 -24.69 -9.28
C SER A 138 12.23 -24.88 -10.68
N VAL A 139 12.22 -23.82 -11.50
CA VAL A 139 12.75 -23.81 -12.87
C VAL A 139 13.76 -22.69 -13.03
N VAL A 140 14.91 -23.00 -13.62
CA VAL A 140 15.86 -21.99 -14.09
C VAL A 140 15.64 -21.80 -15.59
N ASP A 141 15.40 -20.56 -15.99
CA ASP A 141 15.32 -20.17 -17.40
C ASP A 141 16.72 -19.87 -17.93
N GLU A 142 17.14 -20.58 -18.97
CA GLU A 142 18.46 -20.43 -19.59
C GLU A 142 18.33 -19.71 -20.93
N PHE A 143 19.22 -18.74 -21.16
CA PHE A 143 19.23 -17.91 -22.36
C PHE A 143 20.60 -17.98 -23.03
N ASP A 144 20.61 -18.37 -24.29
CA ASP A 144 21.82 -18.48 -25.12
C ASP A 144 21.60 -17.81 -26.48
N PHE A 145 22.42 -16.80 -26.76
CA PHE A 145 22.40 -16.07 -28.02
C PHE A 145 23.80 -16.02 -28.63
N PHE A 146 23.85 -15.88 -29.95
CA PHE A 146 25.12 -15.78 -30.67
C PHE A 146 24.98 -14.87 -31.89
N ASP A 147 25.92 -13.93 -32.02
CA ASP A 147 26.19 -13.20 -33.25
C ASP A 147 27.70 -12.98 -33.41
N ALA A 148 28.19 -13.04 -34.65
CA ALA A 148 29.58 -12.78 -34.96
C ALA A 148 29.97 -11.30 -34.75
N ASP A 149 29.02 -10.38 -34.88
CA ASP A 149 29.25 -8.94 -34.68
C ASP A 149 29.47 -8.59 -33.20
N TRP A 150 29.08 -9.48 -32.28
CA TRP A 150 29.29 -9.31 -30.84
C TRP A 150 30.69 -9.74 -30.37
N ILE A 151 31.53 -10.31 -31.24
CA ILE A 151 32.85 -10.82 -30.86
C ILE A 151 33.73 -9.70 -30.26
N GLY A 152 34.13 -9.90 -28.99
CA GLY A 152 34.99 -8.97 -28.28
C GLY A 152 34.26 -7.74 -27.73
N GLY A 153 32.93 -7.73 -27.82
CA GLY A 153 32.06 -6.72 -27.21
C GLY A 153 31.65 -7.07 -25.78
N SER A 154 30.70 -6.30 -25.26
CA SER A 154 30.00 -6.53 -23.99
C SER A 154 28.49 -6.54 -24.20
N TYR A 155 27.72 -6.85 -23.15
CA TYR A 155 26.28 -6.68 -23.15
C TYR A 155 25.77 -6.26 -21.79
N ASP A 156 24.65 -5.56 -21.80
CA ASP A 156 23.81 -5.37 -20.63
C ASP A 156 22.61 -6.30 -20.71
N VAL A 157 22.16 -6.77 -19.56
CA VAL A 157 20.92 -7.53 -19.40
C VAL A 157 20.14 -6.97 -18.21
N TYR A 158 18.88 -6.57 -18.46
CA TYR A 158 17.98 -6.03 -17.44
C TYR A 158 16.65 -6.77 -17.47
N ILE A 159 16.07 -7.00 -16.31
CA ILE A 159 14.77 -7.65 -16.17
C ILE A 159 13.72 -6.61 -15.80
N ASP A 160 12.59 -6.63 -16.49
CA ASP A 160 11.34 -5.99 -16.05
C ASP A 160 10.41 -7.10 -15.55
N ASN A 161 10.13 -7.11 -14.24
CA ASN A 161 9.21 -8.07 -13.61
C ASN A 161 7.77 -7.53 -13.48
N LEU A 162 7.49 -6.33 -14.00
CA LEU A 162 6.20 -5.65 -13.89
C LEU A 162 5.32 -5.83 -15.14
N VAL A 163 5.69 -6.73 -16.04
CA VAL A 163 5.00 -6.98 -17.32
C VAL A 163 3.51 -7.31 -17.11
N GLU A 164 3.20 -8.11 -16.10
CA GLU A 164 1.82 -8.48 -15.74
C GLU A 164 1.05 -7.40 -14.99
N PHE A 165 1.73 -6.36 -14.55
CA PHE A 165 1.21 -5.30 -13.68
C PHE A 165 1.18 -3.94 -14.39
N GLU A 166 1.34 -3.94 -15.72
CA GLU A 166 1.39 -2.73 -16.56
C GLU A 166 2.41 -1.68 -16.06
N GLY A 167 3.48 -2.12 -15.39
CA GLY A 167 4.53 -1.25 -14.84
C GLY A 167 4.31 -0.74 -13.42
N PHE A 168 3.32 -1.26 -12.69
CA PHE A 168 3.07 -0.93 -11.29
C PHE A 168 3.36 -2.10 -10.36
N ALA A 169 3.57 -1.85 -9.07
CA ALA A 169 3.41 -2.90 -8.08
C ALA A 169 1.94 -2.91 -7.61
N ASP A 170 1.46 -4.06 -7.13
CA ASP A 170 0.04 -4.35 -6.91
C ASP A 170 -0.52 -3.59 -5.70
N ILE A 171 -1.36 -2.59 -5.94
CA ILE A 171 -2.04 -1.78 -4.92
C ILE A 171 -3.48 -1.51 -5.34
N ASP A 172 -4.43 -2.02 -4.59
CA ASP A 172 -5.82 -1.95 -5.01
C ASP A 172 -6.56 -0.73 -4.49
N PHE A 173 -6.97 0.18 -5.38
CA PHE A 173 -7.86 1.29 -5.04
C PHE A 173 -9.35 0.96 -5.28
N TYR A 174 -10.17 1.33 -4.30
CA TYR A 174 -11.63 1.16 -4.33
C TYR A 174 -12.35 2.46 -3.97
N THR A 175 -13.41 2.79 -4.69
CA THR A 175 -14.31 3.89 -4.31
C THR A 175 -15.74 3.40 -4.10
N PHE A 176 -16.18 3.39 -2.84
CA PHE A 176 -17.57 3.15 -2.47
C PHE A 176 -18.42 4.39 -2.74
N THR A 177 -19.54 4.21 -3.43
CA THR A 177 -20.40 5.33 -3.87
C THR A 177 -21.83 5.22 -3.33
N GLY A 178 -22.55 6.36 -3.33
CA GLY A 178 -23.96 6.42 -2.93
C GLY A 178 -24.18 6.22 -1.42
N LEU A 179 -23.17 6.52 -0.62
CA LEU A 179 -23.23 6.45 0.83
C LEU A 179 -23.98 7.66 1.40
N THR A 180 -24.61 7.48 2.56
CA THR A 180 -25.29 8.59 3.25
C THR A 180 -24.25 9.49 3.89
N ALA A 181 -24.11 10.72 3.39
CA ALA A 181 -23.20 11.71 3.97
C ALA A 181 -23.46 11.91 5.47
N GLY A 182 -22.39 11.95 6.26
CA GLY A 182 -22.46 12.07 7.71
C GLY A 182 -22.72 10.78 8.48
N ALA A 183 -22.96 9.65 7.79
CA ALA A 183 -23.03 8.35 8.45
C ALA A 183 -21.65 7.89 8.92
N SER A 184 -21.57 7.27 10.09
CA SER A 184 -20.34 6.61 10.54
C SER A 184 -20.09 5.32 9.75
N PHE A 185 -18.82 4.99 9.55
CA PHE A 185 -18.39 3.75 8.92
C PHE A 185 -17.20 3.11 9.66
N THR A 186 -17.04 1.81 9.45
CA THR A 186 -15.76 1.12 9.62
C THR A 186 -15.41 0.41 8.31
N ALA A 187 -14.13 0.43 7.93
CA ALA A 187 -13.57 -0.28 6.79
C ALA A 187 -12.49 -1.22 7.32
N GLU A 188 -12.66 -2.51 7.07
CA GLU A 188 -11.78 -3.56 7.59
C GLU A 188 -11.31 -4.46 6.44
N THR A 189 -10.02 -4.79 6.42
CA THR A 189 -9.49 -5.88 5.59
C THR A 189 -9.60 -7.20 6.35
N LEU A 190 -10.00 -8.26 5.64
CA LEU A 190 -10.14 -9.61 6.21
C LEU A 190 -9.33 -10.59 5.37
N ASP A 191 -8.77 -11.63 6.01
CA ASP A 191 -8.18 -12.78 5.33
C ASP A 191 -9.22 -13.91 5.18
N PRO A 192 -9.95 -13.99 4.05
CA PRO A 192 -10.97 -15.01 3.83
C PRO A 192 -10.38 -16.42 3.70
N SER A 193 -9.07 -16.52 3.42
CA SER A 193 -8.38 -17.76 3.13
C SER A 193 -7.61 -18.32 4.32
N SER A 194 -7.44 -17.53 5.39
CA SER A 194 -6.53 -17.83 6.50
C SER A 194 -5.10 -18.11 6.02
N SER A 195 -4.66 -17.44 4.95
CA SER A 195 -3.31 -17.49 4.41
C SER A 195 -2.28 -16.80 5.30
N GLY A 196 -2.74 -15.89 6.18
CA GLY A 196 -1.89 -14.98 6.93
C GLY A 196 -1.50 -13.75 6.11
N VAL A 197 -2.30 -13.36 5.11
CA VAL A 197 -2.08 -12.09 4.39
C VAL A 197 -2.09 -10.93 5.38
N ASP A 198 -1.09 -10.06 5.25
CA ASP A 198 -0.90 -8.87 6.07
C ASP A 198 -1.07 -7.64 5.18
N THR A 199 -2.02 -6.79 5.54
CA THR A 199 -2.48 -5.69 4.68
C THR A 199 -2.33 -4.35 5.39
N LEU A 200 -1.95 -3.34 4.63
CA LEU A 200 -2.07 -1.93 4.99
C LEU A 200 -3.30 -1.35 4.27
N LEU A 201 -4.20 -0.75 5.04
CA LEU A 201 -5.36 -0.03 4.51
C LEU A 201 -5.09 1.47 4.58
N GLY A 202 -5.37 2.19 3.50
CA GLY A 202 -5.32 3.65 3.45
C GLY A 202 -6.67 4.25 3.09
N TRP A 203 -7.09 5.32 3.77
CA TRP A 203 -8.26 6.11 3.43
C TRP A 203 -7.86 7.42 2.74
N PHE A 204 -8.42 7.71 1.58
CA PHE A 204 -8.08 8.86 0.76
C PHE A 204 -9.24 9.87 0.66
N SER A 205 -8.86 11.15 0.62
CA SER A 205 -9.77 12.25 0.32
C SER A 205 -10.21 12.22 -1.14
N ALA A 206 -11.29 12.96 -1.46
CA ALA A 206 -11.76 13.12 -2.84
C ALA A 206 -10.74 13.77 -3.79
N GLY A 207 -9.66 14.38 -3.26
CA GLY A 207 -8.56 14.95 -4.03
C GLY A 207 -7.31 14.08 -4.11
N GLY A 208 -7.38 12.82 -3.64
CA GLY A 208 -6.25 11.88 -3.68
C GLY A 208 -5.24 12.02 -2.54
N ALA A 209 -5.46 12.91 -1.57
CA ALA A 209 -4.60 12.99 -0.39
C ALA A 209 -4.96 11.88 0.63
N LEU A 210 -3.96 11.15 1.12
CA LEU A 210 -4.09 10.19 2.22
C LEU A 210 -4.56 10.92 3.49
N LEU A 211 -5.62 10.40 4.10
CA LEU A 211 -6.23 10.92 5.33
C LEU A 211 -5.79 10.14 6.56
N GLU A 212 -5.77 8.81 6.43
CA GLU A 212 -5.49 7.87 7.51
C GLU A 212 -5.03 6.54 6.92
N SER A 213 -4.22 5.80 7.67
CA SER A 213 -3.79 4.45 7.31
C SER A 213 -3.65 3.58 8.55
N ASP A 214 -3.90 2.29 8.42
CA ASP A 214 -3.81 1.32 9.50
C ASP A 214 -3.38 -0.05 8.95
N ASP A 215 -2.61 -0.82 9.73
CA ASP A 215 -2.08 -2.14 9.36
C ASP A 215 -2.51 -3.27 10.31
N SER A 216 -3.03 -2.95 11.50
CA SER A 216 -3.20 -3.94 12.58
C SER A 216 -4.31 -3.64 13.57
N GLY A 217 -5.18 -2.67 13.28
CA GLY A 217 -6.28 -2.24 14.14
C GLY A 217 -7.52 -3.13 14.10
N GLY A 218 -7.58 -4.14 13.21
CA GLY A 218 -8.75 -4.96 12.93
C GLY A 218 -9.00 -6.14 13.86
N SER A 219 -9.99 -6.97 13.49
CA SER A 219 -10.44 -8.11 14.31
C SER A 219 -9.46 -9.29 14.28
N GLY A 220 -8.66 -9.41 13.23
CA GLY A 220 -7.50 -10.29 13.12
C GLY A 220 -6.20 -9.55 13.46
N ALA A 221 -5.16 -10.28 13.86
CA ALA A 221 -3.88 -9.69 14.27
C ALA A 221 -3.13 -8.93 13.15
N LEU A 222 -3.50 -9.19 11.89
CA LEU A 222 -2.92 -8.61 10.67
C LEU A 222 -3.99 -7.89 9.82
N ASN A 223 -5.19 -7.71 10.38
CA ASN A 223 -6.27 -7.01 9.70
C ASN A 223 -6.13 -5.52 9.97
N ALA A 224 -6.28 -4.71 8.95
CA ALA A 224 -6.37 -3.26 9.09
C ALA A 224 -7.82 -2.84 9.35
N LEU A 225 -8.00 -1.79 10.14
CA LEU A 225 -9.31 -1.20 10.45
C LEU A 225 -9.22 0.31 10.51
N ILE A 226 -9.97 0.98 9.64
CA ILE A 226 -10.17 2.43 9.67
C ILE A 226 -11.64 2.70 10.01
N ASP A 227 -11.88 3.66 10.90
CA ASP A 227 -13.21 4.19 11.16
C ASP A 227 -13.31 5.67 10.79
N GLY A 228 -14.54 6.17 10.64
CA GLY A 228 -14.73 7.55 10.26
C GLY A 228 -16.17 7.91 9.93
N VAL A 229 -16.31 9.03 9.22
CA VAL A 229 -17.61 9.56 8.80
C VAL A 229 -17.61 9.77 7.28
N VAL A 230 -18.66 9.29 6.63
CA VAL A 230 -18.88 9.45 5.19
C VAL A 230 -18.87 10.95 4.83
N PRO A 231 -17.98 11.40 3.93
CA PRO A 231 -17.90 12.79 3.51
C PRO A 231 -19.18 13.29 2.80
N ALA A 232 -19.27 14.61 2.63
CA ALA A 232 -20.45 15.27 2.04
C ALA A 232 -20.76 14.83 0.59
N ASN A 233 -19.77 14.30 -0.14
CA ASN A 233 -19.94 13.77 -1.48
C ASN A 233 -20.53 12.34 -1.51
N GLY A 234 -20.73 11.70 -0.35
CA GLY A 234 -21.28 10.35 -0.24
C GLY A 234 -20.35 9.26 -0.78
N GLN A 235 -19.03 9.49 -0.77
CA GLN A 235 -18.02 8.57 -1.30
C GLN A 235 -16.90 8.34 -0.31
N LEU A 236 -16.37 7.11 -0.30
CA LEU A 236 -15.17 6.73 0.44
C LEU A 236 -14.22 6.02 -0.52
N THR A 237 -12.97 6.48 -0.59
CA THR A 237 -11.93 5.87 -1.41
C THR A 237 -10.87 5.25 -0.51
N PHE A 238 -10.58 3.97 -0.68
CA PHE A 238 -9.57 3.24 0.05
C PHE A 238 -8.53 2.67 -0.89
N ALA A 239 -7.32 2.44 -0.39
CA ALA A 239 -6.32 1.60 -1.04
C ALA A 239 -5.92 0.46 -0.11
N VAL A 240 -5.69 -0.72 -0.65
CA VAL A 240 -5.17 -1.89 0.07
C VAL A 240 -3.81 -2.25 -0.52
N THR A 241 -2.81 -2.39 0.34
CA THR A 241 -1.42 -2.70 0.00
C THR A 241 -0.79 -3.52 1.14
N GLY A 242 0.53 -3.67 1.21
CA GLY A 242 1.26 -4.28 2.33
C GLY A 242 1.86 -3.28 3.35
N PRO A 243 2.21 -3.73 4.58
CA PRO A 243 2.59 -2.88 5.73
C PRO A 243 3.82 -1.98 5.52
N THR A 244 4.67 -2.26 4.54
CA THR A 244 5.85 -1.43 4.24
C THR A 244 5.56 -0.29 3.26
N ASP A 245 4.45 -0.38 2.50
CA ASP A 245 4.10 0.57 1.45
C ASP A 245 3.35 1.80 2.02
N THR A 246 4.02 2.53 2.91
CA THR A 246 3.40 3.69 3.59
C THR A 246 3.11 4.88 2.67
N LEU A 247 3.64 4.87 1.44
CA LEU A 247 3.37 5.88 0.42
C LEU A 247 2.26 5.45 -0.54
N PHE A 248 1.80 4.20 -0.49
CA PHE A 248 0.80 3.66 -1.40
C PHE A 248 1.25 3.76 -2.87
N GLU A 249 2.50 3.36 -3.11
CA GLU A 249 3.16 3.32 -4.43
C GLU A 249 3.39 1.86 -4.90
N GLY A 250 2.91 0.87 -4.12
CA GLY A 250 3.03 -0.56 -4.39
C GLY A 250 4.29 -1.21 -3.80
N GLU A 251 5.07 -0.50 -2.99
CA GLU A 251 6.34 -0.97 -2.40
C GLU A 251 6.14 -1.94 -1.21
N HIS A 252 5.64 -3.14 -1.47
CA HIS A 252 5.46 -4.20 -0.48
C HIS A 252 5.73 -5.61 -1.03
N GLN A 253 5.69 -6.61 -0.14
CA GLN A 253 5.88 -8.03 -0.48
C GLN A 253 4.67 -8.91 -0.12
N SER A 254 3.60 -8.31 0.43
CA SER A 254 2.39 -9.04 0.82
C SER A 254 1.76 -9.76 -0.37
N ARG A 255 1.37 -11.01 -0.15
CA ARG A 255 0.66 -11.84 -1.14
C ARG A 255 -0.59 -12.47 -0.51
N GLY A 256 -1.67 -12.55 -1.27
CA GLY A 256 -2.84 -13.36 -0.95
C GLY A 256 -4.18 -12.62 -1.04
N ALA A 257 -5.25 -13.41 -1.10
CA ALA A 257 -6.61 -12.92 -1.19
C ALA A 257 -7.04 -12.19 0.10
N TYR A 258 -7.75 -11.09 -0.05
CA TYR A 258 -8.36 -10.34 1.04
C TYR A 258 -9.78 -9.89 0.67
N ASP A 259 -10.59 -9.61 1.70
CA ASP A 259 -11.86 -8.89 1.54
C ASP A 259 -11.73 -7.50 2.17
N LEU A 260 -12.05 -6.43 1.43
CA LEU A 260 -12.29 -5.11 2.00
C LEU A 260 -13.78 -4.95 2.31
N LYS A 261 -14.11 -4.84 3.59
CA LYS A 261 -15.48 -4.77 4.10
C LYS A 261 -15.79 -3.42 4.73
N LEU A 262 -16.82 -2.76 4.22
CA LEU A 262 -17.40 -1.54 4.77
C LEU A 262 -18.63 -1.86 5.63
N THR A 263 -18.61 -1.46 6.90
CA THR A 263 -19.78 -1.51 7.79
C THR A 263 -20.31 -0.10 8.00
N LEU A 264 -21.58 0.13 7.68
CA LEU A 264 -22.24 1.43 7.81
C LEU A 264 -23.17 1.47 9.01
N GLY A 265 -23.22 2.60 9.72
CA GLY A 265 -24.21 2.83 10.78
C GLY A 265 -23.98 2.00 12.04
N GLY A 266 -22.74 1.57 12.26
CA GLY A 266 -22.27 0.94 13.48
C GLY A 266 -20.85 1.40 13.73
N GLY A 267 -20.67 2.71 13.97
CA GLY A 267 -19.41 3.20 14.52
C GLY A 267 -19.04 2.34 15.72
N VAL A 268 -17.74 2.13 15.95
CA VAL A 268 -17.26 1.46 17.15
C VAL A 268 -18.06 2.03 18.33
N ASP A 269 -18.77 1.20 19.09
CA ASP A 269 -19.47 1.65 20.29
C ASP A 269 -18.37 2.09 21.27
N TYR A 270 -17.93 3.35 21.15
CA TYR A 270 -16.99 3.90 22.08
C TYR A 270 -17.73 3.96 23.41
N ALA A 271 -17.19 3.29 24.41
CA ALA A 271 -17.77 3.31 25.75
C ALA A 271 -17.97 4.75 26.28
N ALA A 272 -17.21 5.72 25.76
CA ALA A 272 -17.34 7.14 26.08
C ALA A 272 -18.19 8.00 25.11
N ASP A 273 -18.87 7.41 24.13
CA ASP A 273 -19.86 8.10 23.28
C ASP A 273 -21.21 8.20 24.01
N PHE A 274 -21.25 9.08 25.00
CA PHE A 274 -22.40 9.21 25.89
C PHE A 274 -23.63 9.83 25.22
N ASN A 275 -23.46 10.48 24.07
CA ASN A 275 -24.57 11.08 23.33
C ASN A 275 -25.03 10.22 22.14
N ASN A 276 -24.33 9.12 21.84
CA ASN A 276 -24.56 8.17 20.74
C ASN A 276 -24.51 8.83 19.35
N ASP A 277 -23.61 9.80 19.14
CA ASP A 277 -23.39 10.46 17.84
C ASP A 277 -22.24 9.84 17.04
N GLY A 278 -21.67 8.75 17.56
CA GLY A 278 -20.56 8.00 16.97
C GLY A 278 -19.21 8.65 17.18
N LYS A 279 -19.08 9.60 18.11
CA LYS A 279 -17.84 10.37 18.35
C LYS A 279 -17.62 10.54 19.84
N VAL A 280 -16.36 10.62 20.24
CA VAL A 280 -15.97 10.94 21.61
C VAL A 280 -15.34 12.32 21.63
N ASN A 281 -16.14 13.34 21.94
CA ASN A 281 -15.75 14.73 21.89
C ASN A 281 -16.29 15.54 23.09
N SER A 282 -16.23 16.86 22.97
CA SER A 282 -16.67 17.78 24.02
C SER A 282 -18.17 17.70 24.34
N LEU A 283 -19.01 17.23 23.41
CA LEU A 283 -20.44 17.01 23.62
C LEU A 283 -20.70 15.84 24.56
N ASP A 284 -19.89 14.79 24.48
CA ASP A 284 -19.95 13.64 25.39
C ASP A 284 -19.54 14.03 26.81
N LEU A 285 -18.55 14.91 26.93
CA LEU A 285 -18.20 15.48 28.24
C LEU A 285 -19.36 16.27 28.87
N VAL A 286 -20.21 16.91 28.06
CA VAL A 286 -21.41 17.59 28.56
C VAL A 286 -22.45 16.58 29.04
N ALA A 287 -22.63 15.47 28.31
CA ALA A 287 -23.50 14.37 28.71
C ALA A 287 -23.01 13.72 30.02
N TRP A 288 -21.73 13.37 30.12
CA TRP A 288 -21.12 12.81 31.34
C TRP A 288 -21.24 13.75 32.54
N LYS A 289 -20.99 15.05 32.39
CA LYS A 289 -21.14 16.04 33.47
C LYS A 289 -22.57 16.12 34.01
N THR A 290 -23.56 15.82 33.16
CA THR A 290 -24.98 15.79 33.56
C THR A 290 -25.32 14.49 34.28
N ALA A 291 -24.65 13.39 33.93
CA ALA A 291 -24.83 12.06 34.50
C ALA A 291 -24.05 11.84 35.80
N PHE A 292 -22.95 12.56 36.02
CA PHE A 292 -22.00 12.36 37.13
C PHE A 292 -22.70 12.29 38.51
N GLY A 293 -22.61 11.13 39.15
CA GLY A 293 -23.23 10.84 40.45
C GLY A 293 -24.76 10.86 40.46
N ALA A 294 -25.42 10.87 39.29
CA ALA A 294 -26.87 11.00 39.16
C ALA A 294 -27.52 9.82 38.40
N THR A 295 -26.94 9.39 37.28
CA THR A 295 -27.50 8.36 36.40
C THR A 295 -26.38 7.60 35.68
N PRO A 296 -26.57 6.33 35.27
CA PRO A 296 -25.55 5.54 34.54
C PRO A 296 -25.45 5.90 33.03
N VAL A 297 -25.89 7.10 32.63
CA VAL A 297 -25.83 7.52 31.21
C VAL A 297 -24.39 7.79 30.77
N GLY A 298 -23.50 8.11 31.72
CA GLY A 298 -22.08 8.32 31.49
C GLY A 298 -21.22 7.11 31.90
N ASP A 299 -21.80 5.91 31.96
CA ASP A 299 -21.14 4.65 32.37
C ASP A 299 -20.31 4.08 31.21
N ALA A 300 -19.00 4.29 31.25
CA ALA A 300 -18.05 3.82 30.25
C ALA A 300 -17.28 2.57 30.70
N ASP A 301 -17.30 2.20 31.98
CA ASP A 301 -16.66 0.96 32.46
C ASP A 301 -17.65 -0.17 32.80
N ASN A 302 -18.94 0.07 32.60
CA ASN A 302 -20.08 -0.83 32.78
C ASN A 302 -20.33 -1.26 34.23
N ASP A 303 -20.07 -0.38 35.20
CA ASP A 303 -20.31 -0.65 36.62
C ASP A 303 -21.68 -0.17 37.13
N ASN A 304 -22.50 0.41 36.25
CA ASN A 304 -23.80 1.03 36.47
C ASN A 304 -23.77 2.34 37.27
N ASP A 305 -22.66 3.06 37.28
CA ASP A 305 -22.63 4.44 37.73
C ASP A 305 -21.96 5.40 36.73
N SER A 306 -21.59 6.59 37.17
CA SER A 306 -21.04 7.63 36.31
C SER A 306 -20.13 8.48 37.17
N ASP A 307 -18.86 8.12 37.19
CA ASP A 307 -17.88 8.63 38.12
C ASP A 307 -16.51 8.92 37.46
N GLY A 308 -15.48 9.08 38.30
CA GLY A 308 -14.14 9.41 37.82
C GLY A 308 -13.49 8.32 36.96
N ALA A 309 -13.86 7.04 37.11
CA ALA A 309 -13.38 5.94 36.30
C ALA A 309 -13.88 6.06 34.85
N ASP A 310 -15.14 6.43 34.64
CA ASP A 310 -15.71 6.68 33.32
C ASP A 310 -15.08 7.88 32.63
N PHE A 311 -14.82 8.94 33.40
CA PHE A 311 -14.13 10.12 32.88
C PHE A 311 -12.72 9.76 32.37
N LEU A 312 -12.02 8.83 33.04
CA LEU A 312 -10.74 8.33 32.56
C LEU A 312 -10.87 7.53 31.25
N VAL A 313 -11.98 6.81 31.04
CA VAL A 313 -12.27 6.15 29.77
C VAL A 313 -12.48 7.19 28.67
N TRP A 314 -13.30 8.22 28.94
CA TRP A 314 -13.51 9.34 28.01
C TRP A 314 -12.22 10.07 27.67
N GLN A 315 -11.33 10.32 28.64
CA GLN A 315 -10.03 10.95 28.37
C GLN A 315 -9.14 10.11 27.46
N ARG A 316 -9.20 8.78 27.56
CA ARG A 316 -8.43 7.87 26.68
C ARG A 316 -9.01 7.80 25.27
N GLN A 317 -10.33 7.94 25.14
CA GLN A 317 -11.04 7.88 23.86
C GLN A 317 -11.29 9.26 23.24
N PHE A 318 -10.89 10.36 23.88
CA PHE A 318 -11.16 11.70 23.37
C PHE A 318 -10.50 11.93 22.00
N GLY A 319 -11.33 12.27 21.01
CA GLY A 319 -10.93 12.41 19.62
C GLY A 319 -11.32 11.23 18.72
N SER A 320 -11.70 10.08 19.30
CA SER A 320 -12.22 8.94 18.54
C SER A 320 -13.52 9.30 17.81
N GLY A 321 -13.71 8.81 16.58
CA GLY A 321 -14.85 9.15 15.72
C GLY A 321 -14.90 10.60 15.23
N VAL A 322 -13.94 11.45 15.62
CA VAL A 322 -13.81 12.82 15.12
C VAL A 322 -12.78 12.82 14.00
N ALA A 323 -13.24 13.06 12.77
CA ALA A 323 -12.35 13.21 11.62
C ALA A 323 -11.23 14.19 11.96
N SER A 324 -9.98 13.71 11.87
CA SER A 324 -8.79 14.53 12.08
C SER A 324 -8.85 15.67 11.06
N VAL A 325 -9.07 16.90 11.55
CA VAL A 325 -8.87 18.07 10.71
C VAL A 325 -7.36 18.23 10.65
N ALA A 326 -6.75 17.76 9.57
CA ALA A 326 -5.35 18.06 9.27
C ALA A 326 -5.10 19.54 9.60
N ALA A 327 -4.12 19.81 10.46
CA ALA A 327 -3.81 21.16 10.91
C ALA A 327 -3.28 21.98 9.73
N ALA A 328 -4.19 22.49 8.91
CA ALA A 328 -3.91 23.38 7.80
C ALA A 328 -3.69 24.79 8.34
N THR A 329 -2.55 25.01 9.00
CA THR A 329 -1.83 26.28 8.98
C THR A 329 -0.37 26.00 9.31
N ALA A 330 0.49 26.08 8.30
CA ALA A 330 1.91 26.35 8.54
C ALA A 330 1.98 27.59 9.44
N VAL A 331 2.40 27.40 10.69
CA VAL A 331 2.65 28.50 11.61
C VAL A 331 3.74 29.35 10.96
N PRO A 332 3.49 30.62 10.60
CA PRO A 332 4.54 31.46 10.07
C PRO A 332 5.66 31.51 11.12
N GLU A 333 6.85 31.05 10.76
CA GLU A 333 7.99 31.11 11.66
C GLU A 333 8.16 32.57 12.13
N PRO A 334 8.23 32.83 13.44
CA PRO A 334 8.40 34.18 13.93
C PRO A 334 9.68 34.75 13.33
N ALA A 335 9.60 36.00 12.82
CA ALA A 335 10.65 36.77 12.14
C ALA A 335 11.96 36.99 12.94
N THR A 336 12.17 36.22 14.00
CA THR A 336 13.36 36.09 14.83
C THR A 336 14.63 35.87 14.00
N GLY A 337 14.57 35.04 12.95
CA GLY A 337 15.70 34.83 12.04
C GLY A 337 16.08 36.09 11.26
N ALA A 338 15.09 36.82 10.73
CA ALA A 338 15.30 38.08 10.01
C ALA A 338 15.82 39.20 10.95
N LEU A 339 15.37 39.23 12.21
CA LEU A 339 15.86 40.17 13.22
C LEU A 339 17.31 39.88 13.64
N LEU A 340 17.69 38.62 13.79
CA LEU A 340 19.09 38.23 14.07
C LEU A 340 20.04 38.61 12.92
N PHE A 341 19.64 38.37 11.67
CA PHE A 341 20.46 38.75 10.51
C PHE A 341 20.62 40.27 10.36
N SER A 342 19.56 41.04 10.63
CA SER A 342 19.64 42.52 10.58
C SER A 342 20.49 43.11 11.72
N ALA A 343 20.47 42.51 12.92
CA ALA A 343 21.30 42.93 14.04
C ALA A 343 22.81 42.69 13.78
N VAL A 344 23.17 41.55 13.19
CA VAL A 344 24.57 41.22 12.87
C VAL A 344 25.14 42.13 11.77
N MET A 345 24.32 42.48 10.77
CA MET A 345 24.69 43.45 9.73
C MET A 345 24.89 44.88 10.27
N GLY A 346 24.09 45.30 11.26
CA GLY A 346 24.22 46.61 11.91
C GLY A 346 25.51 46.78 12.72
N VAL A 347 25.94 45.74 13.44
CA VAL A 347 27.14 45.79 14.31
C VAL A 347 28.43 45.83 13.49
N THR A 348 28.49 45.13 12.34
CA THR A 348 29.67 45.12 11.47
C THR A 348 29.86 46.43 10.71
N ALA A 349 28.78 47.13 10.35
CA ALA A 349 28.83 48.45 9.71
C ALA A 349 29.35 49.56 10.66
N ILE A 350 28.96 49.53 11.93
CA ILE A 350 29.41 50.52 12.93
C ILE A 350 30.89 50.32 13.31
N GLY A 351 31.37 49.07 13.30
CA GLY A 351 32.78 48.75 13.57
C GLY A 351 33.77 49.33 12.54
N ARG A 352 33.35 49.48 11.28
CA ARG A 352 34.20 50.03 10.20
C ARG A 352 34.34 51.55 10.22
N LEU A 353 33.44 52.27 10.91
CA LEU A 353 33.46 53.74 10.99
C LEU A 353 34.34 54.30 12.12
N ARG A 354 35.00 53.44 12.92
CA ARG A 354 35.77 53.85 14.11
C ARG A 354 37.29 53.72 13.98
N GLN A 355 37.86 53.63 12.78
CA GLN A 355 39.32 53.71 12.65
C GLN A 355 39.79 55.17 12.53
N PRO A 356 40.59 55.68 13.50
CA PRO A 356 41.18 57.02 13.38
C PRO A 356 42.28 57.04 12.30
N PRO A 357 42.46 58.18 11.60
CA PRO A 357 43.50 58.31 10.58
C PRO A 357 44.90 58.25 11.20
N ARG A 358 45.83 57.66 10.43
CA ARG A 358 47.25 57.44 10.80
C ARG A 358 48.03 58.73 11.05
#